data_AF-A0AAN6DCA9-F1
#
_entry.id   AF-A0AAN6DCA9-F1
#
_cell.length_a   1.000
_cell.length_b   1.000
_cell.length_c   1.000
_cell.angle_alpha   90.00
_cell.angle_beta   90.00
_cell.angle_gamma   90.00
#
_symmetry.space_group_name_H-M   'P 1'
#
loop_
_entity.id
_entity.type
_entity.pdbx_description
1 polymer ?
#
loop_
_entity_poly.entity_id
_entity_poly.type
_entity_poly.pdbx_seq_one_letter_code
_entity_poly.pdbx_strand_id
1 'polypeptide(L)'
;MATELTVHSPDFLHTRRHQLETRISPGCLGLLRQRCPTKYSNPQQPHIFTNPKAKASRRTKRWYKDVGLGFKTPKSAIEGTYIDKKCPFTGTVSIRGRILTGTVVSTKMHRTIIIRRDYLHYIPKYNRYEKRHKNLAAHVSPAFRVQEGDIVTVGQCRPLSKTVRFNVVKVASAKGKAKAFTKF
;
A
#
# COMPACT_ATOMS: atom_id res chain seq x y z
N MET A 1 32.03 -8.56 83.23
CA MET A 1 31.06 -9.17 84.17
C MET A 1 30.04 -9.91 83.33
N ALA A 2 29.83 -11.19 83.68
CA ALA A 2 29.19 -12.28 82.94
C ALA A 2 27.76 -11.95 82.41
N THR A 3 27.14 -12.66 81.46
CA THR A 3 26.91 -14.12 81.36
C THR A 3 26.38 -14.52 79.97
N GLU A 4 26.89 -15.63 79.44
CA GLU A 4 26.21 -16.82 78.85
C GLU A 4 24.82 -16.68 78.16
N LEU A 5 24.67 -17.28 76.96
CA LEU A 5 24.10 -18.64 76.76
C LEU A 5 23.87 -18.95 75.26
N THR A 6 24.22 -20.18 74.90
CA THR A 6 23.89 -20.98 73.71
C THR A 6 22.36 -21.15 73.54
N VAL A 7 21.72 -21.53 72.42
CA VAL A 7 21.89 -22.72 71.55
C VAL A 7 20.91 -22.63 70.33
N HIS A 8 21.13 -23.49 69.33
CA HIS A 8 20.20 -24.09 68.34
C HIS A 8 20.10 -23.54 66.90
N SER A 9 20.82 -24.23 65.99
CA SER A 9 20.37 -24.63 64.64
C SER A 9 19.27 -25.72 64.74
N PRO A 10 18.43 -26.07 63.72
CA PRO A 10 18.82 -26.26 62.30
C PRO A 10 17.77 -25.89 61.21
N ASP A 11 18.27 -25.88 59.96
CA ASP A 11 17.67 -26.14 58.64
C ASP A 11 16.16 -26.40 58.49
N PHE A 12 15.51 -25.72 57.53
CA PHE A 12 14.86 -26.37 56.38
C PHE A 12 14.25 -25.36 55.39
N LEU A 13 14.84 -25.34 54.18
CA LEU A 13 14.17 -25.42 52.88
C LEU A 13 13.21 -24.32 52.35
N HIS A 14 13.37 -24.16 51.03
CA HIS A 14 12.40 -23.78 50.00
C HIS A 14 12.34 -22.31 49.50
N THR A 15 13.10 -22.15 48.40
CA THR A 15 12.64 -21.59 47.11
C THR A 15 12.27 -20.11 47.01
N ARG A 16 13.21 -19.39 46.37
CA ARG A 16 13.00 -18.37 45.31
C ARG A 16 11.84 -17.39 45.53
N ARG A 17 12.10 -16.34 46.31
CA ARG A 17 11.54 -15.00 46.09
C ARG A 17 12.59 -14.20 45.30
N HIS A 18 12.35 -13.85 44.04
CA HIS A 18 11.65 -12.65 43.60
C HIS A 18 12.20 -11.35 44.20
N GLN A 19 12.47 -10.39 43.30
CA GLN A 19 12.77 -8.96 43.51
C GLN A 19 14.27 -8.61 43.62
N LEU A 20 14.92 -8.50 42.47
CA LEU A 20 15.84 -7.38 42.21
C LEU A 20 15.53 -6.82 40.82
N GLU A 21 14.64 -5.82 40.80
CA GLU A 21 14.66 -4.81 39.76
C GLU A 21 15.96 -4.02 39.88
N THR A 22 16.81 -4.08 38.85
CA THR A 22 17.66 -2.94 38.49
C THR A 22 17.78 -2.83 36.97
N ARG A 23 17.01 -1.87 36.44
CA ARG A 23 17.34 -0.95 35.34
C ARG A 23 18.11 -1.53 34.15
N ILE A 24 17.36 -2.04 33.17
CA ILE A 24 17.78 -2.02 31.77
C ILE A 24 16.75 -1.19 31.00
N SER A 25 17.23 -0.11 30.41
CA SER A 25 16.52 0.77 29.48
C SER A 25 15.66 -0.01 28.46
N PRO A 26 14.40 0.39 28.19
CA PRO A 26 13.57 -0.23 27.15
C PRO A 26 14.03 0.27 25.78
N GLY A 27 15.20 -0.21 25.36
CA GLY A 27 15.85 0.17 24.13
C GLY A 27 16.45 -1.05 23.45
N CYS A 28 15.71 -2.14 23.31
CA CYS A 28 15.98 -3.24 22.37
C CYS A 28 14.96 -4.36 22.56
N LEU A 29 13.75 -4.22 22.01
CA LEU A 29 12.85 -5.34 21.66
C LEU A 29 11.57 -4.74 21.06
N GLY A 30 11.58 -4.53 19.75
CA GLY A 30 10.41 -3.98 19.08
C GLY A 30 10.63 -3.75 17.59
N LEU A 31 10.29 -4.77 16.80
CA LEU A 31 10.12 -4.72 15.33
C LEU A 31 11.40 -4.49 14.53
N LEU A 32 12.19 -5.57 14.40
CA LEU A 32 12.87 -5.85 13.13
C LEU A 32 11.80 -6.14 12.07
N ARG A 33 11.11 -5.09 11.64
CA ARG A 33 10.22 -5.12 10.46
C ARG A 33 11.14 -5.19 9.25
N GLN A 34 11.45 -6.43 8.87
CA GLN A 34 11.95 -6.88 7.58
C GLN A 34 12.12 -5.75 6.55
N ARG A 35 13.25 -5.03 6.60
CA ARG A 35 13.77 -4.40 5.39
C ARG A 35 14.42 -5.51 4.61
N CYS A 36 13.65 -6.16 3.74
CA CYS A 36 14.25 -6.86 2.62
C CYS A 36 14.67 -5.78 1.61
N PRO A 37 15.97 -5.49 1.42
CA PRO A 37 16.39 -4.79 0.21
C PRO A 37 16.07 -5.70 -0.97
N THR A 38 15.12 -5.31 -1.81
CA THR A 38 14.88 -6.00 -3.07
C THR A 38 16.14 -5.87 -3.91
N LYS A 39 16.78 -7.00 -4.16
CA LYS A 39 18.05 -7.14 -4.88
C LYS A 39 17.93 -6.61 -6.32
N TYR A 40 19.01 -5.97 -6.77
CA TYR A 40 19.34 -5.51 -8.12
C TYR A 40 18.59 -4.28 -8.68
N SER A 41 19.38 -3.25 -8.99
CA SER A 41 19.05 -1.92 -9.52
C SER A 41 18.58 -0.89 -8.48
N ASN A 42 19.40 0.15 -8.30
CA ASN A 42 18.98 1.40 -7.66
C ASN A 42 18.05 2.14 -8.64
N PRO A 43 16.73 2.20 -8.39
CA PRO A 43 15.81 2.80 -9.34
C PRO A 43 16.05 4.31 -9.32
N GLN A 44 16.40 4.90 -10.46
CA GLN A 44 16.37 6.36 -10.64
C GLN A 44 15.20 6.73 -11.54
N GLN A 45 14.66 7.94 -11.38
CA GLN A 45 13.65 8.44 -12.31
C GLN A 45 14.31 8.70 -13.67
N PRO A 46 13.73 8.21 -14.79
CA PRO A 46 14.23 8.59 -16.10
C PRO A 46 14.01 10.10 -16.28
N HIS A 47 14.95 10.76 -16.97
CA HIS A 47 14.93 12.21 -17.27
C HIS A 47 15.26 13.16 -16.11
N ILE A 48 15.71 12.66 -14.95
CA ILE A 48 16.20 13.51 -13.85
C ILE A 48 17.67 13.23 -13.61
N PHE A 49 18.52 14.20 -13.96
CA PHE A 49 19.92 14.20 -13.60
C PHE A 49 20.12 15.01 -12.31
N THR A 50 20.68 14.37 -11.28
CA THR A 50 21.12 15.06 -10.07
C THR A 50 22.60 15.39 -10.19
N ASN A 51 22.94 16.66 -10.37
CA ASN A 51 24.34 17.09 -10.41
C ASN A 51 24.98 16.94 -9.02
N PRO A 52 25.95 16.03 -8.82
CA PRO A 52 26.59 15.83 -7.50
C PRO A 52 27.42 17.03 -7.06
N LYS A 53 27.83 17.91 -8.00
CA LYS A 53 28.66 19.10 -7.72
C LYS A 53 27.84 20.33 -7.32
N ALA A 54 26.51 20.30 -7.47
CA ALA A 54 25.65 21.41 -7.11
C ALA A 54 25.26 21.33 -5.61
N LYS A 55 25.18 22.47 -4.91
CA LYS A 55 24.60 22.51 -3.56
C LYS A 55 23.18 21.93 -3.60
N ALA A 56 22.93 20.89 -2.80
CA ALA A 56 21.65 20.23 -2.76
C ALA A 56 20.56 21.20 -2.29
N SER A 57 19.54 21.42 -3.12
CA SER A 57 18.30 22.06 -2.69
C SER A 57 17.60 21.18 -1.65
N ARG A 58 16.81 21.80 -0.75
CA ARG A 58 16.04 21.10 0.30
C ARG A 58 15.09 20.04 -0.26
N ARG A 59 14.74 20.10 -1.55
CA ARG A 59 13.90 19.12 -2.25
C ARG A 59 14.58 18.60 -3.51
N THR A 60 14.66 17.28 -3.65
CA THR A 60 15.12 16.62 -4.87
C THR A 60 14.14 16.93 -6.02
N LYS A 61 14.67 17.33 -7.19
CA LYS A 61 13.87 17.60 -8.39
C LYS A 61 13.11 16.32 -8.77
N ARG A 62 11.79 16.40 -8.90
CA ARG A 62 10.91 15.28 -9.26
C ARG A 62 10.16 15.59 -10.54
N TRP A 63 10.17 14.65 -11.48
CA TRP A 63 9.40 14.71 -12.71
C TRP A 63 8.01 14.14 -12.48
N TYR A 64 7.00 14.90 -12.90
CA TYR A 64 5.62 14.50 -12.94
C TYR A 64 4.99 15.09 -14.21
N LYS A 65 3.89 14.51 -14.63
CA LYS A 65 3.09 15.01 -15.75
C LYS A 65 1.60 14.97 -15.40
N ASP A 66 0.85 15.80 -16.12
CA ASP A 66 -0.60 15.66 -16.18
C ASP A 66 -0.97 14.50 -17.11
N VAL A 67 -1.99 13.75 -16.71
CA VAL A 67 -2.53 12.61 -17.46
C VAL A 67 -3.57 13.08 -18.49
N GLY A 68 -4.15 14.27 -18.29
CA GLY A 68 -5.25 14.78 -19.10
C GLY A 68 -6.59 14.15 -18.73
N LEU A 69 -7.61 14.34 -19.59
CA LEU A 69 -8.96 13.80 -19.42
C LEU A 69 -9.70 14.33 -18.16
N GLY A 70 -9.32 15.52 -17.67
CA GLY A 70 -9.95 16.17 -16.52
C GLY A 70 -9.56 15.59 -15.15
N PHE A 71 -8.57 14.68 -15.09
CA PHE A 71 -8.09 14.14 -13.82
C PHE A 71 -6.99 15.01 -13.23
N LYS A 72 -7.16 15.42 -11.97
CA LYS A 72 -6.14 16.18 -11.25
C LYS A 72 -5.00 15.26 -10.80
N THR A 73 -3.76 15.73 -10.92
CA THR A 73 -2.59 15.05 -10.38
C THR A 73 -2.64 15.07 -8.84
N PRO A 74 -2.47 13.92 -8.15
CA PRO A 74 -2.52 13.89 -6.70
C PRO A 74 -1.26 14.53 -6.10
N LYS A 75 -1.42 15.26 -4.99
CA LYS A 75 -0.29 15.89 -4.25
C LYS A 75 0.78 14.88 -3.85
N SER A 76 0.35 13.67 -3.47
CA SER A 76 1.23 12.55 -3.13
C SER A 76 2.14 12.10 -4.29
N ALA A 77 1.75 12.33 -5.55
CA ALA A 77 2.62 12.07 -6.70
C ALA A 77 3.68 13.15 -6.91
N ILE A 78 3.36 14.41 -6.60
CA ILE A 78 4.24 15.57 -6.75
C ILE A 78 5.30 15.60 -5.63
N GLU A 79 4.90 15.33 -4.40
CA GLU A 79 5.76 15.43 -3.21
C GLU A 79 6.36 14.09 -2.78
N GLY A 80 5.84 12.97 -3.31
CA GLY A 80 6.26 11.62 -2.91
C GLY A 80 7.67 11.26 -3.38
N THR A 81 8.33 10.37 -2.62
CA THR A 81 9.69 9.87 -2.91
C THR A 81 9.70 8.51 -3.62
N TYR A 82 8.54 7.92 -3.89
CA TYR A 82 8.45 6.60 -4.51
C TYR A 82 8.90 6.64 -5.97
N ILE A 83 9.43 5.50 -6.45
CA ILE A 83 9.83 5.32 -7.85
C ILE A 83 9.01 4.19 -8.46
N ASP A 84 8.23 4.54 -9.46
CA ASP A 84 7.35 3.63 -10.19
C ASP A 84 7.26 4.02 -11.66
N LYS A 85 7.87 3.19 -12.52
CA LYS A 85 7.88 3.37 -13.97
C LYS A 85 6.49 3.16 -14.60
N LYS A 86 5.61 2.43 -13.91
CA LYS A 86 4.26 2.08 -14.38
C LYS A 86 3.20 3.12 -13.97
N CYS A 87 3.55 4.07 -13.11
CA CYS A 87 2.66 5.14 -12.67
C CYS A 87 2.23 6.03 -13.85
N PRO A 88 0.95 6.44 -13.93
CA PRO A 88 0.48 7.37 -14.95
C PRO A 88 1.00 8.80 -14.78
N PHE A 89 1.31 9.25 -13.55
CA PHE A 89 1.73 10.62 -13.25
C PHE A 89 3.24 10.83 -13.27
N THR A 90 4.00 9.93 -12.65
CA THR A 90 5.47 10.07 -12.48
C THR A 90 6.25 9.14 -13.38
N GLY A 91 5.55 8.31 -14.17
CA GLY A 91 6.13 7.35 -15.10
C GLY A 91 5.81 7.67 -16.55
N THR A 92 6.35 6.85 -17.46
CA THR A 92 6.21 7.07 -18.91
C THR A 92 4.84 6.61 -19.44
N VAL A 93 4.01 5.94 -18.62
CA VAL A 93 2.72 5.37 -19.07
C VAL A 93 1.73 6.47 -19.43
N SER A 94 1.13 6.40 -20.62
CA SER A 94 -0.01 7.22 -21.02
C SER A 94 -1.32 6.47 -20.84
N ILE A 95 -2.36 7.21 -20.41
CA ILE A 95 -3.73 6.70 -20.33
C ILE A 95 -4.43 7.03 -21.64
N ARG A 96 -5.12 6.04 -22.22
CA ARG A 96 -5.85 6.19 -23.49
C ARG A 96 -6.96 5.16 -23.60
N GLY A 97 -8.04 5.49 -24.31
CA GLY A 97 -9.15 4.58 -24.57
C GLY A 97 -10.16 4.57 -23.42
N ARG A 98 -10.56 3.39 -22.97
CA ARG A 98 -11.70 3.22 -22.05
C ARG A 98 -11.34 3.62 -20.63
N ILE A 99 -12.19 4.43 -20.01
CA ILE A 99 -12.17 4.72 -18.57
C ILE A 99 -13.29 3.91 -17.93
N LEU A 100 -12.95 3.13 -16.92
CA LEU A 100 -13.87 2.22 -16.26
C LEU A 100 -13.90 2.52 -14.77
N THR A 101 -15.06 2.37 -14.15
CA THR A 101 -15.24 2.42 -12.69
C THR A 101 -15.56 1.04 -12.16
N GLY A 102 -15.17 0.76 -10.93
CA GLY A 102 -15.52 -0.47 -10.24
C GLY A 102 -15.06 -0.48 -8.79
N THR A 103 -15.44 -1.54 -8.07
CA THR A 103 -15.13 -1.71 -6.64
C THR A 103 -13.87 -2.55 -6.47
N VAL A 104 -13.05 -2.20 -5.48
CA VAL A 104 -11.82 -2.95 -5.17
C VAL A 104 -12.17 -4.20 -4.39
N VAL A 105 -11.82 -5.37 -4.93
CA VAL A 105 -12.04 -6.67 -4.28
C VAL A 105 -10.83 -7.08 -3.45
N SER A 106 -9.62 -6.91 -4.00
CA SER A 106 -8.40 -7.34 -3.32
C SER A 106 -7.23 -6.41 -3.60
N THR A 107 -6.45 -6.18 -2.54
CA THR A 107 -5.21 -5.38 -2.55
C THR A 107 -3.97 -6.20 -2.21
N LYS A 108 -4.08 -7.54 -2.29
CA LYS A 108 -3.04 -8.49 -1.84
C LYS A 108 -1.75 -8.44 -2.67
N MET A 109 -1.81 -8.02 -3.93
CA MET A 109 -0.66 -7.98 -4.83
C MET A 109 0.15 -6.69 -4.64
N HIS A 110 1.46 -6.77 -4.84
CA HIS A 110 2.30 -5.58 -4.79
C HIS A 110 1.98 -4.61 -5.94
N ARG A 111 1.50 -3.41 -5.58
CA ARG A 111 1.16 -2.30 -6.51
C ARG A 111 0.16 -2.69 -7.61
N THR A 112 -0.64 -3.73 -7.41
CA THR A 112 -1.72 -4.13 -8.33
C THR A 112 -2.95 -4.48 -7.50
N ILE A 113 -4.12 -4.08 -7.99
CA ILE A 113 -5.40 -4.36 -7.35
C ILE A 113 -6.31 -5.12 -8.32
N ILE A 114 -7.22 -5.92 -7.76
CA ILE A 114 -8.29 -6.55 -8.52
C ILE A 114 -9.57 -5.76 -8.28
N ILE A 115 -10.16 -5.30 -9.38
CA ILE A 115 -11.41 -4.54 -9.40
C ILE A 115 -12.49 -5.44 -9.94
N ARG A 116 -13.66 -5.37 -9.33
CA ARG A 116 -14.88 -6.00 -9.82
C ARG A 116 -15.78 -4.95 -10.43
N ARG A 117 -16.30 -5.29 -11.61
CA ARG A 117 -17.32 -4.50 -12.30
C ARG A 117 -18.56 -5.36 -12.42
N ASP A 118 -19.60 -4.94 -11.74
CA ASP A 118 -20.91 -5.55 -11.81
C ASP A 118 -21.74 -4.85 -12.90
N TYR A 119 -22.40 -5.63 -13.76
CA TYR A 119 -23.28 -5.12 -14.82
C TYR A 119 -24.47 -6.06 -15.00
N LEU A 120 -25.54 -5.50 -15.57
CA LEU A 120 -26.75 -6.26 -15.89
C LEU A 120 -26.69 -6.69 -17.36
N HIS A 121 -26.81 -7.99 -17.60
CA HIS A 121 -26.92 -8.54 -18.96
C HIS A 121 -28.40 -8.81 -19.28
N TYR A 122 -28.85 -8.37 -20.45
CA TYR A 122 -30.25 -8.50 -20.88
C TYR A 122 -30.48 -9.85 -21.57
N ILE A 123 -31.52 -10.57 -21.18
CA ILE A 123 -31.92 -11.83 -21.82
C ILE A 123 -33.15 -11.56 -22.69
N PRO A 124 -33.01 -11.53 -24.03
CA PRO A 124 -34.09 -11.09 -24.93
C PRO A 124 -35.30 -12.02 -24.93
N LYS A 125 -35.11 -13.33 -24.69
CA LYS A 125 -36.22 -14.30 -24.63
C LYS A 125 -37.22 -14.03 -23.49
N TYR A 126 -36.73 -13.53 -22.35
CA TYR A 126 -37.54 -13.39 -21.13
C TYR A 126 -37.78 -11.93 -20.73
N ASN A 127 -37.26 -10.96 -21.49
CA ASN A 127 -37.29 -9.53 -21.14
C ASN A 127 -36.83 -9.23 -19.70
N ARG A 128 -35.85 -9.99 -19.21
CA ARG A 128 -35.30 -9.90 -17.84
C ARG A 128 -33.80 -9.67 -17.88
N TYR A 129 -33.25 -9.16 -16.76
CA TYR A 129 -31.81 -8.94 -16.60
C TYR A 129 -31.20 -9.94 -15.62
N GLU A 130 -30.01 -10.45 -15.95
CA GLU A 130 -29.17 -11.22 -15.04
C GLU A 130 -28.00 -10.37 -14.53
N LYS A 131 -27.57 -10.61 -13.28
CA LYS A 131 -26.40 -9.95 -12.70
C LYS A 131 -25.14 -10.69 -13.11
N ARG A 132 -24.24 -10.03 -13.83
CA ARG A 132 -22.91 -10.56 -14.17
C ARG A 132 -21.82 -9.67 -13.62
N HIS A 133 -20.62 -10.23 -13.47
CA HIS A 133 -19.47 -9.48 -13.04
C HIS A 133 -18.23 -9.84 -13.87
N LYS A 134 -17.30 -8.90 -13.98
CA LYS A 134 -15.98 -9.11 -14.56
C LYS A 134 -14.91 -8.60 -13.61
N ASN A 135 -13.87 -9.40 -13.40
CA ASN A 135 -12.70 -9.02 -12.63
C ASN A 135 -11.64 -8.45 -13.56
N LEU A 136 -11.05 -7.34 -13.16
CA LEU A 136 -10.06 -6.59 -13.92
C LEU A 136 -8.86 -6.31 -13.03
N ALA A 137 -7.66 -6.64 -13.51
CA ALA A 137 -6.43 -6.29 -12.82
C ALA A 137 -5.98 -4.88 -13.23
N ALA A 138 -5.74 -4.03 -12.25
CA ALA A 138 -5.27 -2.67 -12.46
C ALA A 138 -4.02 -2.38 -11.62
N HIS A 139 -3.04 -1.71 -12.21
CA HIS A 139 -1.87 -1.26 -11.48
C HIS A 139 -2.20 0.02 -10.69
N VAL A 140 -1.78 0.04 -9.43
CA VAL A 140 -1.99 1.15 -8.51
C VAL A 140 -0.66 1.84 -8.26
N SER A 141 -0.64 3.15 -8.52
CA SER A 141 0.51 3.96 -8.15
C SER A 141 0.57 4.12 -6.62
N PRO A 142 1.77 4.11 -6.01
CA PRO A 142 1.93 4.39 -4.59
C PRO A 142 1.42 5.76 -4.12
N ALA A 143 1.09 6.68 -5.05
CA ALA A 143 0.41 7.92 -4.74
C ALA A 143 -0.96 7.72 -4.08
N PHE A 144 -1.63 6.60 -4.36
CA PHE A 144 -2.95 6.31 -3.81
C PHE A 144 -2.84 5.26 -2.70
N ARG A 145 -3.52 5.54 -1.58
CA ARG A 145 -3.78 4.55 -0.53
C ARG A 145 -5.17 3.98 -0.80
N VAL A 146 -5.22 2.73 -1.23
CA VAL A 146 -6.46 2.04 -1.62
C VAL A 146 -6.73 0.93 -0.62
N GLN A 147 -7.99 0.82 -0.19
CA GLN A 147 -8.47 -0.27 0.66
C GLN A 147 -9.50 -1.13 -0.10
N GLU A 148 -9.76 -2.31 0.43
CA GLU A 148 -10.82 -3.17 -0.09
C GLU A 148 -12.19 -2.51 0.12
N GLY A 149 -13.03 -2.50 -0.92
CA GLY A 149 -14.34 -1.84 -0.92
C GLY A 149 -14.36 -0.42 -1.48
N ASP A 150 -13.20 0.21 -1.74
CA ASP A 150 -13.16 1.53 -2.37
C ASP A 150 -13.70 1.49 -3.81
N ILE A 151 -14.28 2.60 -4.26
CA ILE A 151 -14.68 2.79 -5.66
C ILE A 151 -13.52 3.45 -6.39
N VAL A 152 -13.00 2.79 -7.41
CA VAL A 152 -11.84 3.27 -8.17
C VAL A 152 -12.21 3.51 -9.62
N THR A 153 -11.67 4.59 -10.18
CA THR A 153 -11.70 4.88 -11.61
C THR A 153 -10.35 4.49 -12.21
N VAL A 154 -10.39 3.59 -13.18
CA VAL A 154 -9.22 3.12 -13.92
C VAL A 154 -9.26 3.57 -15.35
N GLY A 155 -8.09 3.93 -15.87
CA GLY A 155 -7.88 4.25 -17.27
C GLY A 155 -7.15 3.11 -17.98
N GLN A 156 -7.56 2.80 -19.20
CA GLN A 156 -6.84 1.88 -20.07
C GLN A 156 -5.45 2.43 -20.41
N CYS A 157 -4.46 1.55 -20.47
CA CYS A 157 -3.08 1.88 -20.81
C CYS A 157 -2.48 0.82 -21.73
N ARG A 158 -1.21 1.01 -22.11
CA ARG A 158 -0.45 -0.07 -22.77
C ARG A 158 -0.36 -1.30 -21.85
N PRO A 159 -0.25 -2.53 -22.38
CA PRO A 159 -0.04 -3.71 -21.55
C PRO A 159 1.17 -3.54 -20.62
N LEU A 160 0.97 -3.71 -19.31
CA LEU A 160 2.03 -3.62 -18.29
C LEU A 160 2.49 -5.00 -17.80
N SER A 161 1.62 -6.00 -17.96
CA SER A 161 1.87 -7.41 -17.67
C SER A 161 0.89 -8.29 -18.48
N LYS A 162 0.89 -9.60 -18.25
CA LYS A 162 -0.03 -10.55 -18.89
C LYS A 162 -1.50 -10.16 -18.69
N THR A 163 -1.87 -9.69 -17.50
CA THR A 163 -3.26 -9.35 -17.15
C THR A 163 -3.49 -7.85 -17.02
N VAL A 164 -2.49 -7.09 -16.58
CA VAL A 164 -2.65 -5.65 -16.26
C VAL A 164 -2.58 -4.81 -17.53
N ARG A 165 -3.73 -4.22 -17.89
CA ARG A 165 -3.90 -3.27 -19.00
C ARG A 165 -4.60 -1.97 -18.57
N PHE A 166 -4.79 -1.80 -17.26
CA PHE A 166 -5.47 -0.68 -16.65
C PHE A 166 -4.61 -0.09 -15.53
N ASN A 167 -4.69 1.22 -15.34
CA ASN A 167 -4.05 1.97 -14.27
C ASN A 167 -5.08 2.74 -13.47
N VAL A 168 -4.90 2.82 -12.16
CA VAL A 168 -5.75 3.64 -11.29
C VAL A 168 -5.46 5.13 -11.51
N VAL A 169 -6.50 5.91 -11.79
CA VAL A 169 -6.41 7.36 -12.05
C VAL A 169 -7.07 8.16 -10.94
N LYS A 170 -8.18 7.67 -10.38
CA LYS A 170 -8.90 8.32 -9.28
C LYS A 170 -9.41 7.28 -8.30
N VAL A 171 -9.37 7.62 -7.02
CA VAL A 171 -9.91 6.82 -5.93
C VAL A 171 -11.00 7.62 -5.22
N ALA A 172 -12.15 7.01 -5.03
CA ALA A 172 -13.21 7.50 -4.17
C ALA A 172 -13.29 6.58 -2.95
N SER A 173 -12.94 7.12 -1.78
CA SER A 173 -12.93 6.39 -0.52
C SER A 173 -14.34 6.01 -0.12
N ALA A 174 -14.61 4.73 0.10
CA ALA A 174 -15.88 4.24 0.62
C ALA A 174 -15.68 3.73 2.05
N LYS A 175 -16.48 4.23 3.01
CA LYS A 175 -16.37 3.84 4.43
C LYS A 175 -17.10 2.53 4.78
N GLY A 176 -17.88 1.96 3.85
CA GLY A 176 -18.71 0.79 4.11
C GLY A 176 -18.18 -0.49 3.44
N LYS A 177 -17.96 -1.55 4.21
CA LYS A 177 -17.66 -2.91 3.70
C LYS A 177 -18.92 -3.65 3.26
N ALA A 178 -19.79 -3.01 2.50
CA ALA A 178 -20.96 -3.68 1.95
C ALA A 178 -20.57 -4.32 0.61
N LYS A 179 -20.83 -5.63 0.45
CA LYS A 179 -20.84 -6.30 -0.87
C LYS A 179 -22.09 -5.86 -1.65
N ALA A 180 -22.27 -4.56 -1.80
CA ALA A 180 -23.43 -3.98 -2.45
C ALA A 180 -23.21 -4.01 -3.97
N PHE A 181 -24.20 -4.52 -4.68
CA PHE A 181 -24.26 -4.40 -6.13
C PHE A 181 -24.48 -2.92 -6.48
N THR A 182 -23.45 -2.29 -7.02
CA THR A 182 -23.52 -0.92 -7.50
C THR A 182 -23.55 -0.99 -9.03
N LYS A 183 -24.68 -0.60 -9.61
CA LYS A 183 -24.83 -0.52 -11.07
C LYS A 183 -24.02 0.69 -11.55
N PHE A 184 -22.94 0.43 -12.28
CA PHE A 184 -22.15 1.44 -12.99
C PHE A 184 -22.42 1.39 -14.49
#